data_AF-A0A819W410-F1
#
_entry.id   AF-A0A819W410-F1
#
_cell.length_a   1.000
_cell.length_b   1.000
_cell.length_c   1.000
_cell.angle_alpha   90.00
_cell.angle_beta   90.00
_cell.angle_gamma   90.00
#
_symmetry.space_group_name_H-M   'P 1'
#
loop_
_entity.id
_entity.type
_entity.pdbx_description
1 polymer ?
#
loop_
_entity_poly.entity_id
_entity_poly.type
_entity_poly.pdbx_seq_one_letter_code
_entity_poly.pdbx_strand_id
1 'polypeptide(L)'
;IRKYFFYDQIDLEYSRDVNTVFEKQWDKEWVIEQFQQTIRNGNGADGYDLMVIVLPNVNSHGHHTASGLLALEAINRLQRKKSVNMSIPTVIGGSEFVFTQSPTYAEDRLAEILANITKFKFRFNLKWKISKSIMVNYRTIHCWVAAEHKSQGNLIDQVVFESNRTEEQYFYFAINERSGDHGRLSMIRNLFTQLANMHQSDNEN
;
A
#
# COMPACT_ATOMS: atom_id res chain seq x y z
N ILE A 1 2.31 -5.11 15.39
CA ILE A 1 1.98 -3.70 15.07
C ILE A 1 2.17 -2.89 16.36
N ARG A 2 2.78 -1.70 16.30
CA ARG A 2 3.14 -0.92 17.52
C ARG A 2 2.25 0.31 17.75
N LYS A 3 1.70 0.90 16.68
CA LYS A 3 0.86 2.10 16.73
C LYS A 3 -0.26 1.95 15.68
N TYR A 4 -1.44 2.47 16.02
CA TYR A 4 -2.59 2.59 15.13
C TYR A 4 -3.05 4.04 15.15
N PHE A 5 -3.40 4.58 13.99
CA PHE A 5 -3.90 5.93 13.84
C PHE A 5 -5.24 5.86 13.11
N PHE A 6 -6.29 6.34 13.77
CA PHE A 6 -7.61 6.50 13.17
C PHE A 6 -7.79 7.98 12.85
N TYR A 7 -8.18 8.28 11.62
CA TYR A 7 -8.36 9.64 11.13
C TYR A 7 -9.83 10.10 11.21
N ASP A 8 -10.72 9.21 11.66
CA ASP A 8 -12.14 9.46 11.92
C ASP A 8 -12.88 10.17 10.78
N GLN A 9 -12.43 9.97 9.54
CA GLN A 9 -13.11 10.41 8.33
C GLN A 9 -14.12 9.32 7.93
N ILE A 10 -15.40 9.66 8.03
CA ILE A 10 -16.50 8.68 7.92
C ILE A 10 -16.66 8.22 6.46
N ASP A 11 -16.82 6.91 6.28
CA ASP A 11 -17.32 6.32 5.03
C ASP A 11 -18.85 6.32 5.07
N LEU A 12 -19.47 7.27 4.36
CA LEU A 12 -20.92 7.46 4.40
C LEU A 12 -21.66 6.57 3.40
N GLU A 13 -21.03 6.22 2.29
CA GLU A 13 -21.66 5.44 1.23
C GLU A 13 -20.63 4.68 0.37
N TYR A 14 -21.04 3.51 -0.10
CA TYR A 14 -20.28 2.77 -1.09
C TYR A 14 -20.38 3.44 -2.47
N SER A 15 -19.25 3.93 -2.99
CA SER A 15 -19.13 4.52 -4.32
C SER A 15 -17.74 4.22 -4.87
N ARG A 16 -17.62 4.00 -6.18
CA ARG A 16 -16.31 3.91 -6.86
C ARG A 16 -15.79 5.27 -7.33
N ASP A 17 -16.65 6.28 -7.32
CA ASP A 17 -16.26 7.64 -7.66
C ASP A 17 -15.48 8.27 -6.50
N VAL A 18 -14.18 8.49 -6.71
CA VAL A 18 -13.30 9.09 -5.71
C VAL A 18 -13.71 10.54 -5.39
N ASN A 19 -14.36 11.24 -6.33
CA ASN A 19 -14.79 12.62 -6.11
C ASN A 19 -15.86 12.71 -5.02
N THR A 20 -16.71 11.69 -4.90
CA THR A 20 -17.66 11.56 -3.79
C THR A 20 -16.94 11.66 -2.44
N VAL A 21 -15.82 10.95 -2.27
CA VAL A 21 -15.01 11.02 -1.04
C VAL A 21 -14.39 12.40 -0.86
N PHE A 22 -13.77 12.91 -1.92
CA PHE A 22 -12.99 14.15 -1.92
C PHE A 22 -13.80 15.44 -1.82
N GLU A 23 -15.07 15.43 -2.19
CA GLU A 23 -15.92 16.62 -2.22
C GLU A 23 -16.95 16.63 -1.11
N LYS A 24 -17.38 15.45 -0.63
CA LYS A 24 -18.53 15.34 0.27
C LYS A 24 -18.23 14.72 1.62
N GLN A 25 -17.15 13.95 1.76
CA GLN A 25 -16.96 13.11 2.95
C GLN A 25 -15.71 13.47 3.75
N TRP A 26 -14.56 13.62 3.07
CA TRP A 26 -13.27 13.76 3.75
C TRP A 26 -12.69 15.17 3.66
N ASP A 27 -12.13 15.65 4.76
CA ASP A 27 -11.25 16.81 4.76
C ASP A 27 -9.87 16.41 4.21
N LYS A 28 -9.68 16.63 2.91
CA LYS A 28 -8.44 16.26 2.20
C LYS A 28 -7.20 16.89 2.81
N GLU A 29 -7.27 18.18 3.15
CA GLU A 29 -6.10 18.91 3.64
C GLU A 29 -5.71 18.42 5.02
N TRP A 30 -6.70 18.24 5.90
CA TRP A 30 -6.46 17.67 7.22
C TRP A 30 -5.89 16.25 7.14
N VAL A 31 -6.42 15.37 6.29
CA VAL A 31 -5.90 14.00 6.11
C VAL A 31 -4.45 14.01 5.60
N ILE A 32 -4.14 14.87 4.63
CA ILE A 32 -2.77 15.03 4.12
C ILE A 32 -1.85 15.49 5.25
N GLU A 33 -2.27 16.45 6.08
CA GLU A 33 -1.51 16.90 7.22
C GLU A 33 -1.27 15.78 8.24
N GLN A 34 -2.27 14.95 8.53
CA GLN A 34 -2.11 13.79 9.42
C GLN A 34 -1.11 12.77 8.87
N PHE A 35 -1.13 12.47 7.56
CA PHE A 35 -0.11 11.64 6.94
C PHE A 35 1.29 12.25 7.09
N GLN A 36 1.43 13.55 6.82
CA GLN A 36 2.71 14.22 6.96
C GLN A 36 3.22 14.22 8.39
N GLN A 37 2.33 14.44 9.37
CA GLN A 37 2.68 14.37 10.78
C GLN A 37 3.11 12.96 11.18
N THR A 38 2.39 11.93 10.74
CA THR A 38 2.74 10.53 11.01
C THR A 38 4.10 10.16 10.42
N ILE A 39 4.39 10.60 9.19
CA ILE A 39 5.68 10.37 8.53
C ILE A 39 6.81 11.09 9.26
N ARG A 40 6.62 12.38 9.60
CA ARG A 40 7.63 13.20 10.29
C ARG A 40 7.91 12.68 11.70
N ASN A 41 6.85 12.29 12.42
CA ASN A 41 6.91 11.81 13.79
C ASN A 41 7.07 10.29 13.84
N GLY A 42 7.84 9.73 12.89
CA GLY A 42 7.98 8.29 12.66
C GLY A 42 8.44 7.50 13.89
N ASN A 43 8.70 6.20 13.71
CA ASN A 43 8.95 5.30 14.84
C ASN A 43 10.39 5.40 15.42
N GLY A 44 10.80 6.61 15.82
CA GLY A 44 12.14 6.90 16.36
C GLY A 44 12.87 7.99 15.57
N ALA A 45 14.17 8.15 15.85
CA ALA A 45 15.02 9.14 15.18
C ALA A 45 15.16 8.91 13.66
N ASP A 46 14.96 7.68 13.20
CA ASP A 46 15.23 7.26 11.82
C ASP A 46 13.99 7.36 10.90
N GLY A 47 12.80 7.61 11.47
CA GLY A 47 11.55 7.72 10.71
C GLY A 47 11.02 6.36 10.22
N TYR A 48 10.31 6.36 9.08
CA TYR A 48 9.86 5.14 8.40
C TYR A 48 10.62 4.97 7.08
N ASP A 49 11.10 3.76 6.78
CA ASP A 49 11.82 3.45 5.53
C ASP A 49 10.86 3.14 4.37
N LEU A 50 9.72 2.53 4.69
CA LEU A 50 8.75 2.02 3.72
C LEU A 50 7.32 2.40 4.12
N MET A 51 6.57 2.90 3.15
CA MET A 51 5.13 3.12 3.24
C MET A 51 4.44 2.22 2.21
N VAL A 52 3.56 1.34 2.68
CA VAL A 52 2.70 0.53 1.80
C VAL A 52 1.32 1.15 1.82
N ILE A 53 0.80 1.48 0.63
CA ILE A 53 -0.55 2.04 0.46
C ILE A 53 -1.40 1.10 -0.38
N VAL A 54 -2.73 1.25 -0.30
CA VAL A 54 -3.60 0.64 -1.30
C VAL A 54 -3.34 1.35 -2.63
N LEU A 55 -3.07 0.57 -3.67
CA LEU A 55 -2.86 1.05 -5.02
C LEU A 55 -4.16 1.70 -5.53
N PRO A 56 -4.17 3.01 -5.85
CA PRO A 56 -5.38 3.66 -6.34
C PRO A 56 -5.86 3.03 -7.64
N ASN A 57 -7.16 2.72 -7.72
CA ASN A 57 -7.76 2.11 -8.91
C ASN A 57 -9.22 2.51 -9.11
N VAL A 58 -9.63 2.75 -10.36
CA VAL A 58 -11.03 3.12 -10.69
C VAL A 58 -12.05 2.04 -10.33
N ASN A 59 -11.64 0.78 -10.21
CA ASN A 59 -12.53 -0.32 -9.85
C ASN A 59 -12.63 -0.55 -8.34
N SER A 60 -11.71 0.02 -7.56
CA SER A 60 -11.74 -0.04 -6.10
C SER A 60 -12.84 0.84 -5.52
N HIS A 61 -13.22 0.56 -4.27
CA HIS A 61 -14.04 1.49 -3.49
C HIS A 61 -13.36 2.86 -3.43
N GLY A 62 -14.12 3.93 -3.58
CA GLY A 62 -13.63 5.30 -3.69
C GLY A 62 -12.76 5.70 -2.51
N HIS A 63 -13.05 5.19 -1.31
CA HIS A 63 -12.25 5.42 -0.10
C HIS A 63 -10.85 4.80 -0.16
N HIS A 64 -10.71 3.61 -0.76
CA HIS A 64 -9.41 2.98 -0.97
C HIS A 64 -8.56 3.80 -1.93
N THR A 65 -9.17 4.22 -3.04
CA THR A 65 -8.54 5.07 -4.05
C THR A 65 -8.16 6.43 -3.46
N ALA A 66 -9.06 7.08 -2.72
CA ALA A 66 -8.82 8.35 -2.04
C ALA A 66 -7.65 8.27 -1.06
N SER A 67 -7.63 7.25 -0.20
CA SER A 67 -6.56 7.04 0.79
C SER A 67 -5.17 6.93 0.14
N GLY A 68 -5.04 6.09 -0.90
CA GLY A 68 -3.78 5.95 -1.62
C GLY A 68 -3.32 7.24 -2.31
N LEU A 69 -4.26 8.00 -2.88
CA LEU A 69 -3.95 9.28 -3.54
C LEU A 69 -3.54 10.37 -2.56
N LEU A 70 -4.22 10.50 -1.43
CA LEU A 70 -3.87 11.47 -0.39
C LEU A 70 -2.51 11.15 0.24
N ALA A 71 -2.18 9.86 0.41
CA ALA A 71 -0.86 9.44 0.84
C ALA A 71 0.25 9.82 -0.17
N LEU A 72 0.01 9.62 -1.46
CA LEU A 72 0.96 10.03 -2.51
C LEU A 72 1.13 11.54 -2.57
N GLU A 73 0.05 12.31 -2.41
CA GLU A 73 0.13 13.77 -2.34
C GLU A 73 0.86 14.24 -1.07
N ALA A 74 0.69 13.56 0.07
CA ALA A 74 1.45 13.85 1.28
C ALA A 74 2.96 13.67 1.06
N ILE A 75 3.39 12.57 0.43
CA ILE A 75 4.78 12.34 0.03
C ILE A 75 5.27 13.41 -0.94
N ASN A 76 4.49 13.74 -1.97
CA ASN A 76 4.82 14.77 -2.96
C ASN A 76 5.06 16.13 -2.31
N ARG A 77 4.21 16.53 -1.37
CA ARG A 77 4.36 17.78 -0.61
C ARG A 77 5.58 17.76 0.32
N LEU A 78 5.87 16.62 0.95
CA LEU A 78 7.07 16.46 1.79
C LEU A 78 8.36 16.56 0.98
N GLN A 79 8.40 15.96 -0.21
CA GLN A 79 9.56 16.02 -1.09
C GLN A 79 9.80 17.44 -1.62
N ARG A 80 8.74 18.17 -2.00
CA ARG A 80 8.84 19.58 -2.44
C ARG A 80 9.32 20.53 -1.34
N LYS A 81 9.04 20.22 -0.08
CA LYS A 81 9.44 21.01 1.10
C LYS A 81 10.48 20.28 1.96
N LYS A 82 11.32 19.44 1.35
CA LYS A 82 12.22 18.55 2.11
C LYS A 82 13.26 19.36 2.90
N SER A 83 13.19 19.27 4.22
CA SER A 83 14.28 19.70 5.11
C SER A 83 15.43 18.69 5.05
N VAL A 84 16.67 19.15 5.23
CA VAL A 84 17.90 18.34 5.09
C VAL A 84 17.88 17.08 5.97
N ASN A 85 17.21 17.14 7.13
CA ASN A 85 17.20 16.05 8.12
C ASN A 85 15.91 15.21 8.12
N MET A 86 15.05 15.34 7.10
CA MET A 86 13.78 14.62 7.06
C MET A 86 13.91 13.34 6.21
N SER A 87 13.79 12.18 6.87
CA SER A 87 13.58 10.91 6.19
C SER A 87 12.16 10.86 5.61
N ILE A 88 12.06 10.51 4.33
CA ILE A 88 10.79 10.32 3.62
C ILE A 88 10.76 8.87 3.16
N PRO A 89 9.77 8.06 3.56
CA PRO A 89 9.74 6.64 3.21
C PRO A 89 9.70 6.44 1.70
N THR A 90 10.18 5.27 1.27
CA THR A 90 9.86 4.75 -0.06
C THR A 90 8.40 4.32 -0.06
N VAL A 91 7.59 4.77 -1.02
CA VAL A 91 6.18 4.40 -1.12
C VAL A 91 5.96 3.33 -2.19
N ILE A 92 5.22 2.27 -1.88
CA ILE A 92 4.78 1.23 -2.83
C ILE A 92 3.27 0.99 -2.71
N GLY A 93 2.62 0.64 -3.82
CA GLY A 93 1.19 0.40 -3.88
C GLY A 93 0.86 -1.08 -3.93
N GLY A 94 0.19 -1.60 -2.90
CA GLY A 94 -0.36 -2.96 -2.87
C GLY A 94 -1.69 -3.02 -3.61
N SER A 95 -1.79 -3.94 -4.57
CA SER A 95 -2.96 -4.04 -5.45
C SER A 95 -4.04 -4.95 -4.87
N GLU A 96 -5.28 -4.48 -4.92
CA GLU A 96 -6.46 -5.30 -4.64
C GLU A 96 -6.78 -6.26 -5.79
N PHE A 97 -6.30 -5.98 -7.00
CA PHE A 97 -6.52 -6.77 -8.20
C PHE A 97 -5.22 -7.40 -8.72
N VAL A 98 -5.34 -8.41 -9.58
CA VAL A 98 -4.18 -8.94 -10.32
C VAL A 98 -4.17 -8.30 -11.69
N PHE A 99 -3.17 -7.45 -11.94
CA PHE A 99 -3.00 -6.79 -13.23
C PHE A 99 -1.98 -7.51 -14.11
N THR A 100 -2.34 -7.67 -15.38
CA THR A 100 -1.42 -8.07 -16.45
C THR A 100 -0.61 -6.89 -16.98
N GLN A 101 -1.19 -5.69 -16.94
CA GLN A 101 -0.57 -4.42 -17.37
C GLN A 101 -0.52 -3.42 -16.21
N SER A 102 0.24 -2.34 -16.35
CA SER A 102 0.24 -1.29 -15.32
C SER A 102 -1.15 -0.63 -15.25
N PRO A 103 -1.71 -0.39 -14.06
CA PRO A 103 -2.99 0.32 -13.94
C PRO A 103 -2.84 1.75 -14.48
N THR A 104 -3.88 2.24 -15.15
CA THR A 104 -3.97 3.62 -15.63
C THR A 104 -5.16 4.31 -14.98
N TYR A 105 -5.09 5.63 -14.89
CA TYR A 105 -6.15 6.44 -14.34
C TYR A 105 -6.19 7.73 -15.14
N ALA A 106 -7.33 8.01 -15.73
CA ALA A 106 -7.51 9.07 -16.70
C ALA A 106 -8.54 10.08 -16.20
N GLU A 107 -8.30 10.66 -15.02
CA GLU A 107 -9.01 11.87 -14.59
C GLU A 107 -8.01 12.81 -13.90
N ASP A 108 -8.18 14.10 -14.16
CA ASP A 108 -7.11 15.08 -14.07
C ASP A 108 -6.69 15.40 -12.61
N ARG A 109 -5.40 15.71 -12.41
CA ARG A 109 -4.58 15.59 -11.17
C ARG A 109 -4.21 14.18 -10.73
N LEU A 110 -5.10 13.21 -10.83
CA LEU A 110 -4.82 11.81 -10.44
C LEU A 110 -4.03 11.07 -11.53
N ALA A 111 -4.28 11.42 -12.79
CA ALA A 111 -3.47 10.99 -13.92
C ALA A 111 -1.99 11.36 -13.76
N GLU A 112 -1.65 12.52 -13.17
CA GLU A 112 -0.25 12.89 -12.91
C GLU A 112 0.38 11.94 -11.87
N ILE A 113 -0.33 11.68 -10.77
CA ILE A 113 0.13 10.78 -9.70
C ILE A 113 0.26 9.34 -10.22
N LEU A 114 -0.65 8.88 -11.08
CA LEU A 114 -0.69 7.50 -11.58
C LEU A 114 0.19 7.29 -12.82
N ALA A 115 0.46 8.33 -13.62
CA ALA A 115 1.55 8.35 -14.59
C ALA A 115 2.93 8.19 -13.92
N ASN A 116 3.02 8.48 -12.62
CA ASN A 116 4.19 8.15 -11.81
C ASN A 116 4.19 6.69 -11.34
N ILE A 117 3.36 5.75 -11.81
CA ILE A 117 3.62 4.32 -11.56
C ILE A 117 4.69 3.83 -12.53
N THR A 118 5.77 3.26 -12.00
CA THR A 118 6.83 2.69 -12.83
C THR A 118 6.46 1.31 -13.37
N LYS A 119 7.23 0.83 -14.35
CA LYS A 119 7.17 -0.55 -14.83
C LYS A 119 7.58 -1.60 -13.78
N PHE A 120 8.13 -1.19 -12.64
CA PHE A 120 8.60 -2.13 -11.64
C PHE A 120 7.44 -2.68 -10.81
N LYS A 121 7.21 -3.98 -10.97
CA LYS A 121 6.21 -4.76 -10.26
C LYS A 121 6.89 -5.83 -9.41
N PHE A 122 6.47 -5.94 -8.17
CA PHE A 122 6.89 -6.95 -7.22
C PHE A 122 5.73 -7.88 -6.89
N ARG A 123 6.04 -9.10 -6.46
CA ARG A 123 5.04 -10.13 -6.17
C ARG A 123 5.32 -10.72 -4.80
N PHE A 124 4.25 -10.98 -4.06
CA PHE A 124 4.30 -11.68 -2.79
C PHE A 124 3.42 -12.93 -2.88
N ASN A 125 3.97 -14.10 -2.55
CA ASN A 125 3.23 -15.36 -2.67
C ASN A 125 2.50 -15.66 -1.35
N LEU A 126 1.18 -15.65 -1.39
CA LEU A 126 0.33 -15.89 -0.22
C LEU A 126 0.40 -17.34 0.29
N LYS A 127 0.93 -18.27 -0.52
CA LYS A 127 1.14 -19.67 -0.15
C LYS A 127 2.46 -19.92 0.57
N TRP A 128 3.33 -18.92 0.67
CA TRP A 128 4.55 -19.06 1.47
C TRP A 128 4.21 -19.39 2.93
N LYS A 129 4.95 -20.34 3.50
CA LYS A 129 4.71 -20.87 4.85
C LYS A 129 5.26 -19.89 5.88
N ILE A 130 4.52 -19.64 6.96
CA ILE A 130 4.98 -18.75 8.04
C ILE A 130 5.77 -19.54 9.10
N SER A 131 5.61 -20.86 9.12
CA SER A 131 6.29 -21.74 10.06
C SER A 131 6.74 -23.01 9.36
N LYS A 132 7.56 -23.82 10.04
CA LYS A 132 7.92 -25.17 9.57
C LYS A 132 6.70 -26.09 9.40
N SER A 133 5.56 -25.76 9.98
CA SER A 133 4.31 -26.49 9.77
C SER A 133 3.72 -26.16 8.40
N ILE A 134 3.33 -27.21 7.66
CA ILE A 134 2.67 -27.10 6.37
C ILE A 134 1.26 -26.47 6.45
N MET A 135 0.69 -26.36 7.64
CA MET A 135 -0.70 -25.97 7.84
C MET A 135 -0.93 -24.45 7.92
N VAL A 136 0.14 -23.63 8.01
CA VAL A 136 0.02 -22.18 8.24
C VAL A 136 0.82 -21.41 7.18
N ASN A 137 0.10 -20.61 6.39
CA ASN A 137 0.66 -19.72 5.36
C ASN A 137 0.05 -18.31 5.47
N TYR A 138 0.50 -17.37 4.63
CA TYR A 138 0.04 -15.98 4.70
C TYR A 138 -1.47 -15.78 4.51
N ARG A 139 -2.21 -16.73 3.93
CA ARG A 139 -3.68 -16.70 3.92
C ARG A 139 -4.27 -16.81 5.33
N THR A 140 -3.62 -17.53 6.23
CA THR A 140 -4.04 -17.63 7.65
C THR A 140 -4.02 -16.26 8.32
N ILE A 141 -2.99 -15.45 8.06
CA ILE A 141 -2.90 -14.07 8.59
C ILE A 141 -4.05 -13.22 8.04
N HIS A 142 -4.36 -13.31 6.74
CA HIS A 142 -5.50 -12.60 6.16
C HIS A 142 -6.82 -12.95 6.87
N CYS A 143 -7.09 -14.24 7.08
CA CYS A 143 -8.30 -14.67 7.78
C CYS A 143 -8.35 -14.14 9.21
N TRP A 144 -7.22 -14.14 9.93
CA TRP A 144 -7.16 -13.62 11.30
C TRP A 144 -7.41 -12.11 11.35
N VAL A 145 -6.78 -11.32 10.49
CA VAL A 145 -6.98 -9.86 10.45
C VAL A 145 -8.43 -9.53 10.08
N ALA A 146 -9.00 -10.21 9.08
CA ALA A 146 -10.39 -10.00 8.68
C ALA A 146 -11.39 -10.36 9.79
N ALA A 147 -11.14 -11.46 10.52
CA ALA A 147 -11.96 -11.86 11.66
C ALA A 147 -11.85 -10.88 12.84
N GLU A 148 -10.63 -10.46 13.19
CA GLU A 148 -10.37 -9.53 14.30
C GLU A 148 -11.07 -8.19 14.09
N HIS A 149 -10.97 -7.62 12.88
CA HIS A 149 -11.55 -6.32 12.58
C HIS A 149 -13.01 -6.39 12.13
N LYS A 150 -13.60 -7.59 12.08
CA LYS A 150 -14.97 -7.86 11.56
C LYS A 150 -15.23 -7.12 10.24
N SER A 151 -14.17 -6.89 9.48
CA SER A 151 -14.16 -5.98 8.35
C SER A 151 -14.65 -6.77 7.15
N GLN A 152 -15.95 -6.68 6.91
CA GLN A 152 -16.67 -7.27 5.78
C GLN A 152 -16.60 -8.81 5.72
N GLY A 153 -17.66 -9.49 6.13
CA GLY A 153 -17.75 -10.96 6.05
C GLY A 153 -17.45 -11.54 4.65
N ASN A 154 -17.72 -10.75 3.58
CA ASN A 154 -17.35 -11.09 2.21
C ASN A 154 -15.83 -11.22 2.00
N LEU A 155 -14.98 -10.53 2.77
CA LEU A 155 -13.53 -10.63 2.63
C LEU A 155 -13.02 -12.00 3.14
N ILE A 156 -13.61 -12.50 4.22
CA ILE A 156 -13.36 -13.87 4.71
C ILE A 156 -13.84 -14.86 3.65
N ASP A 157 -15.02 -14.62 3.06
CA ASP A 157 -15.58 -15.49 2.03
C ASP A 157 -14.67 -15.55 0.78
N GLN A 158 -14.19 -14.41 0.30
CA GLN A 158 -13.26 -14.30 -0.84
C GLN A 158 -11.89 -14.94 -0.55
N VAL A 159 -11.34 -14.72 0.65
CA VAL A 159 -10.03 -15.27 1.03
C VAL A 159 -10.09 -16.79 1.22
N VAL A 160 -11.16 -17.30 1.82
CA VAL A 160 -11.33 -18.72 2.16
C VAL A 160 -11.89 -19.52 0.98
N PHE A 161 -12.87 -19.00 0.24
CA PHE A 161 -13.66 -19.79 -0.72
C PHE A 161 -13.44 -19.40 -2.20
N GLU A 162 -13.02 -18.18 -2.54
CA GLU A 162 -12.80 -17.75 -3.96
C GLU A 162 -11.33 -17.93 -4.46
N SER A 163 -10.53 -18.75 -3.78
CA SER A 163 -9.06 -18.56 -3.69
C SER A 163 -8.15 -18.96 -4.89
N ASN A 164 -8.49 -18.58 -6.12
CA ASN A 164 -7.54 -18.58 -7.25
C ASN A 164 -6.40 -17.55 -7.07
N ARG A 165 -6.56 -16.59 -6.15
CA ARG A 165 -5.52 -15.60 -5.83
C ARG A 165 -4.39 -16.24 -5.01
N THR A 166 -3.28 -16.52 -5.65
CA THR A 166 -2.08 -17.11 -5.02
C THR A 166 -1.02 -16.06 -4.68
N GLU A 167 -1.17 -14.85 -5.21
CA GLU A 167 -0.17 -13.79 -5.12
C GLU A 167 -0.81 -12.42 -4.93
N GLU A 168 -0.03 -11.52 -4.35
CA GLU A 168 -0.27 -10.09 -4.32
C GLU A 168 0.73 -9.37 -5.21
N GLN A 169 0.33 -8.23 -5.76
CA GLN A 169 1.16 -7.41 -6.62
C GLN A 169 1.40 -6.06 -5.96
N TYR A 170 2.65 -5.63 -5.98
CA TYR A 170 3.09 -4.36 -5.45
C TYR A 170 3.76 -3.54 -6.55
N PHE A 171 3.40 -2.27 -6.64
CA PHE A 171 3.85 -1.37 -7.70
C PHE A 171 4.72 -0.27 -7.12
N TYR A 172 5.83 0.00 -7.79
CA TYR A 172 6.75 1.05 -7.38
C TYR A 172 6.42 2.36 -8.06
N PHE A 173 6.36 3.43 -7.28
CA PHE A 173 6.05 4.77 -7.78
C PHE A 173 7.32 5.55 -8.13
N ALA A 174 7.32 6.21 -9.28
CA ALA A 174 8.35 7.11 -9.79
C ALA A 174 8.56 8.33 -8.88
N ILE A 175 7.58 8.67 -8.03
CA ILE A 175 7.75 9.68 -6.98
C ILE A 175 8.93 9.35 -6.05
N ASN A 176 9.27 8.06 -5.89
CA ASN A 176 10.44 7.65 -5.11
C ASN A 176 11.77 8.12 -5.72
N GLU A 177 11.82 8.34 -7.03
CA GLU A 177 13.05 8.74 -7.72
C GLU A 177 13.28 10.26 -7.69
N ARG A 178 12.22 11.04 -7.41
CA ARG A 178 12.30 12.52 -7.39
C ARG A 178 13.19 13.07 -6.29
N SER A 179 13.46 12.29 -5.23
CA SER A 179 14.33 12.70 -4.12
C SER A 179 15.83 12.60 -4.40
N GLY A 180 16.25 12.18 -5.61
CA GLY A 180 17.67 11.98 -5.97
C GLY A 180 18.33 10.81 -5.24
N ASP A 181 17.53 10.00 -4.54
CA ASP A 181 17.97 8.87 -3.74
C ASP A 181 17.83 7.58 -4.57
N HIS A 182 18.91 7.25 -5.29
CA HIS A 182 18.94 6.13 -6.22
C HIS A 182 18.97 4.75 -5.51
N GLY A 183 19.02 4.70 -4.18
CA GLY A 183 19.06 3.45 -3.41
C GLY A 183 17.70 2.78 -3.21
N ARG A 184 16.61 3.54 -3.33
CA ARG A 184 15.25 3.09 -2.95
C ARG A 184 14.74 1.89 -3.73
N LEU A 185 14.92 1.89 -5.05
CA LEU A 185 14.51 0.75 -5.88
C LEU A 185 15.31 -0.52 -5.52
N SER A 186 16.61 -0.38 -5.25
CA SER A 186 17.47 -1.49 -4.82
C SER A 186 17.05 -2.03 -3.45
N MET A 187 16.68 -1.15 -2.52
CA MET A 187 16.12 -1.54 -1.22
C MET A 187 14.86 -2.40 -1.39
N ILE A 188 13.91 -1.96 -2.23
CA ILE A 188 12.66 -2.72 -2.48
C ILE A 188 12.96 -4.05 -3.18
N ARG A 189 13.85 -4.07 -4.17
CA ARG A 189 14.28 -5.33 -4.81
C ARG A 189 14.86 -6.31 -3.80
N ASN A 190 15.78 -5.84 -2.96
CA ASN A 190 16.40 -6.67 -1.93
C ASN A 190 15.38 -7.20 -0.94
N LEU A 191 14.42 -6.37 -0.51
CA LEU A 191 13.32 -6.80 0.36
C LEU A 191 12.54 -7.97 -0.24
N PHE A 192 12.06 -7.83 -1.48
CA PHE A 192 11.28 -8.89 -2.13
C PHE A 192 12.11 -10.14 -2.46
N THR A 193 13.41 -9.98 -2.77
CA THR A 193 14.33 -11.10 -2.93
C THR A 193 14.54 -11.84 -1.61
N GLN A 194 14.75 -11.14 -0.50
CA GLN A 194 14.90 -11.76 0.82
C GLN A 194 13.63 -12.53 1.20
N LEU A 195 12.46 -11.92 1.02
CA LEU A 195 11.16 -12.59 1.25
C LEU A 195 11.04 -13.87 0.41
N ALA A 196 11.44 -13.84 -0.86
CA ALA A 196 11.42 -15.05 -1.70
C ALA A 196 12.41 -16.12 -1.25
N ASN A 197 13.65 -15.73 -0.92
CA ASN A 197 14.71 -16.65 -0.53
C ASN A 197 14.40 -17.35 0.81
N MET A 198 13.76 -16.65 1.75
CA MET A 198 13.30 -17.23 3.02
C MET A 198 12.40 -18.45 2.84
N HIS A 199 11.75 -18.60 1.69
CA HIS A 199 10.81 -19.70 1.40
C HIS A 199 11.33 -20.69 0.35
N GLN A 200 12.52 -20.45 -0.23
CA GLN A 200 13.18 -21.41 -1.12
C GLN A 200 14.07 -22.40 -0.34
N SER A 201 14.72 -21.94 0.74
CA SER A 201 15.55 -22.79 1.61
C SER A 201 14.77 -23.88 2.37
N ASP A 202 13.44 -23.76 2.45
CA ASP A 202 12.55 -24.72 3.13
C ASP A 202 12.08 -25.88 2.22
N ASN A 203 12.43 -25.87 0.93
CA ASN A 203 12.05 -26.92 -0.03
C ASN A 203 13.22 -27.86 -0.40
N GLU A 204 14.41 -27.68 0.19
CA GLU A 204 15.62 -28.48 -0.10
C GLU A 204 16.01 -29.45 1.04
N ASN A 205 15.16 -29.65 2.05
CA ASN A 205 15.32 -30.67 3.10
C ASN A 205 14.05 -31.51 3.27
#